data_AF-A0A117DPA2-F1
#
_entry.id   AF-A0A117DPA2-F1
#
_cell.length_a   1.000
_cell.length_b   1.000
_cell.length_c   1.000
_cell.angle_alpha   90.00
_cell.angle_beta   90.00
_cell.angle_gamma   90.00
#
_symmetry.space_group_name_H-M   'P 1'
#
loop_
_entity.id
_entity.type
_entity.pdbx_description
1 polymer ?
#
loop_
_entity_poly.entity_id
_entity_poly.type
_entity_poly.pdbx_seq_one_letter_code
_entity_poly.pdbx_strand_id
1 'polypeptide(L)'
;MVWDGAQVSSTESIGWTRVTPWGQQRLGLRAWWHRRSWRLSMEADTGFDVQLDGRPLTVTFRTTYARLTGQDTPWIQLLPGSSESETQRQVERLRLHWQEALFPWLDQVQTPAGLVTFMSVPRNSRRLIWAHSVGPFRPARLVAALLPASEAADAQVALQDAERLTRLDLGEREPLSANDTAPAD
;
A
#
# COMPACT_ATOMS: atom_id res chain seq x y z
N MET A 1 13.71 -7.08 31.92
CA MET A 1 12.76 -7.53 30.89
C MET A 1 13.56 -8.37 29.90
N VAL A 2 13.48 -9.69 30.03
CA VAL A 2 14.24 -10.63 29.19
C VAL A 2 13.39 -10.90 27.95
N TRP A 3 13.84 -10.44 26.79
CA TRP A 3 13.15 -10.67 25.52
C TRP A 3 13.76 -11.92 24.87
N ASP A 4 13.09 -13.06 25.05
CA ASP A 4 13.53 -14.34 24.51
C ASP A 4 13.44 -14.35 22.98
N GLY A 5 14.43 -14.99 22.35
CA GLY A 5 14.69 -15.04 20.91
C GLY A 5 13.69 -15.87 20.09
N ALA A 6 12.42 -15.88 20.47
CA ALA A 6 11.34 -16.35 19.61
C ALA A 6 11.11 -15.31 18.51
N GLN A 7 10.74 -15.79 17.31
CA GLN A 7 10.29 -14.94 16.21
C GLN A 7 8.95 -14.29 16.62
N VAL A 8 9.02 -13.22 17.39
CA VAL A 8 7.85 -12.41 17.76
C VAL A 8 7.50 -11.55 16.55
N SER A 9 6.69 -12.09 15.64
CA SER A 9 5.85 -11.26 14.80
C SER A 9 4.59 -10.95 15.59
N SER A 10 4.66 -10.01 16.54
CA SER A 10 3.45 -9.50 17.16
C SER A 10 2.73 -8.65 16.12
N THR A 11 1.59 -9.13 15.63
CA THR A 11 0.62 -8.33 14.86
C THR A 11 -0.23 -7.43 15.76
N GLU A 12 0.19 -7.22 17.02
CA GLU A 12 -0.34 -6.17 17.87
C GLU A 12 -0.01 -4.82 17.22
N SER A 13 -1.02 -4.21 16.63
CA SER A 13 -0.93 -2.90 16.01
C SER A 13 -0.72 -1.84 17.08
N ILE A 14 0.52 -1.64 17.50
CA ILE A 14 0.94 -0.38 18.12
C ILE A 14 0.88 0.65 16.99
N GLY A 15 -0.21 1.42 16.96
CA GLY A 15 -0.53 2.16 15.77
C GLY A 15 -1.66 3.16 15.88
N TRP A 16 -1.65 4.13 14.98
CA TRP A 16 -2.71 5.10 14.80
C TRP A 16 -3.81 4.50 13.92
N THR A 17 -5.07 4.76 14.27
CA THR A 17 -6.24 4.31 13.51
C THR A 17 -7.18 5.48 13.31
N ARG A 18 -7.74 5.61 12.10
CA ARG A 18 -8.79 6.56 11.75
C ARG A 18 -9.91 5.82 11.04
N VAL A 19 -11.14 5.97 11.52
CA VAL A 19 -12.34 5.53 10.79
C VAL A 19 -12.72 6.64 9.83
N THR A 20 -13.03 6.29 8.58
CA THR A 20 -13.52 7.21 7.56
C THR A 20 -14.94 6.82 7.18
N PRO A 21 -15.71 7.69 6.49
CA PRO A 21 -17.03 7.31 5.97
C PRO A 21 -17.01 6.11 5.01
N TRP A 22 -15.84 5.78 4.48
CA TRP A 22 -15.67 4.72 3.48
C TRP A 22 -14.99 3.47 4.03
N GLY A 23 -14.55 3.45 5.29
CA GLY A 23 -13.88 2.31 5.88
C GLY A 23 -12.90 2.71 6.99
N GLN A 24 -11.68 2.18 6.94
CA GLN A 24 -10.69 2.36 8.00
C GLN A 24 -9.28 2.56 7.48
N GLN A 25 -8.56 3.50 8.08
CA GLN A 25 -7.14 3.73 7.90
C GLN A 25 -6.35 3.30 9.14
N ARG A 26 -5.16 2.73 8.91
CA ARG A 26 -4.26 2.29 9.98
C ARG A 26 -2.83 2.64 9.64
N LEU A 27 -2.06 2.98 10.66
CA LEU A 27 -0.62 3.11 10.62
C LEU A 27 -0.07 2.18 11.69
N GLY A 28 0.65 1.13 11.31
CA GLY A 28 1.15 0.11 12.21
C GLY A 28 2.68 0.00 12.19
N LEU A 29 3.27 -0.30 13.34
CA LEU A 29 4.67 -0.67 13.46
C LEU A 29 4.84 -2.18 13.28
N ARG A 30 5.70 -2.58 12.35
CA ARG A 30 6.21 -3.95 12.25
C ARG A 30 7.61 -4.05 12.80
N ALA A 31 7.81 -5.00 13.71
CA ALA A 31 9.10 -5.39 14.23
C ALA A 31 9.40 -6.83 13.82
N TRP A 32 10.64 -7.11 13.40
CA TRP A 32 11.10 -8.48 13.23
C TRP A 32 12.59 -8.61 13.52
N TRP A 33 12.98 -9.75 14.04
CA TRP A 33 14.37 -10.07 14.27
C TRP A 33 15.03 -10.58 12.97
N HIS A 34 16.19 -10.01 12.62
CA HIS A 34 16.95 -10.43 11.45
C HIS A 34 18.45 -10.23 11.66
N ARG A 35 19.24 -11.27 11.39
CA ARG A 35 20.73 -11.28 11.46
C ARG A 35 21.27 -10.53 12.69
N ARG A 36 20.81 -10.91 13.88
CA ARG A 36 21.23 -10.36 15.18
C ARG A 36 20.83 -8.90 15.45
N SER A 37 19.75 -8.43 14.85
CA SER A 37 19.22 -7.08 15.09
C SER A 37 17.71 -7.06 14.94
N TRP A 38 17.06 -6.11 15.61
CA TRP A 38 15.67 -5.79 15.36
C TRP A 38 15.57 -4.86 14.16
N ARG A 39 14.69 -5.19 13.23
CA ARG A 39 14.28 -4.31 12.14
C ARG A 39 12.88 -3.83 12.39
N LEU A 40 12.67 -2.54 12.18
CA LEU A 40 11.39 -1.89 12.40
C LEU A 40 10.97 -1.14 11.15
N SER A 41 9.74 -1.34 10.71
CA SER A 41 9.14 -0.66 9.56
C SER A 41 7.73 -0.20 9.90
N MET A 42 7.31 0.92 9.32
CA MET A 42 5.93 1.40 9.42
C MET A 42 5.16 1.03 8.15
N GLU A 43 3.98 0.45 8.34
CA GLU A 43 3.04 0.13 7.28
C GLU A 43 1.79 1.01 7.41
N ALA A 44 1.37 1.61 6.30
CA ALA A 44 0.14 2.38 6.24
C ALA A 44 -0.89 1.64 5.37
N ASP A 45 -2.09 1.49 5.92
CA ASP A 45 -3.22 0.80 5.30
C ASP A 45 -4.39 1.76 5.14
N THR A 46 -5.01 1.75 3.97
CA THR A 46 -6.33 2.37 3.72
C THR A 46 -7.29 1.31 3.23
N GLY A 47 -8.35 1.08 3.99
CA GLY A 47 -9.44 0.17 3.69
C GLY A 47 -10.70 0.89 3.23
N PHE A 48 -11.34 0.37 2.19
CA PHE A 48 -12.63 0.80 1.66
C PHE A 48 -13.64 -0.33 1.73
N ASP A 49 -14.81 -0.06 2.29
CA ASP A 49 -15.93 -0.98 2.33
C ASP A 49 -16.75 -0.83 1.04
N VAL A 50 -16.76 -1.89 0.23
CA VAL A 50 -17.46 -1.96 -1.06
C VAL A 50 -18.51 -3.07 -1.04
N GLN A 51 -19.45 -3.00 -1.98
CA GLN A 51 -20.41 -4.06 -2.25
C GLN A 51 -20.04 -4.72 -3.57
N LEU A 52 -19.82 -6.04 -3.55
CA LEU A 52 -19.59 -6.84 -4.75
C LEU A 52 -20.68 -7.90 -4.83
N ASP A 53 -21.54 -7.84 -5.85
CA ASP A 53 -22.67 -8.75 -6.05
C ASP A 53 -23.56 -8.88 -4.79
N GLY A 54 -23.79 -7.76 -4.11
CA GLY A 54 -24.58 -7.69 -2.88
C GLY A 54 -23.89 -8.22 -1.62
N ARG A 55 -22.60 -8.54 -1.68
CA ARG A 55 -21.81 -8.97 -0.53
C ARG A 55 -20.85 -7.87 -0.07
N PRO A 56 -20.79 -7.56 1.23
CA PRO A 56 -19.82 -6.61 1.76
C PRO A 56 -18.41 -7.18 1.64
N LEU A 57 -17.48 -6.34 1.20
CA LEU A 57 -16.06 -6.63 1.08
C LEU A 57 -15.26 -5.40 1.49
N THR A 58 -14.22 -5.58 2.30
CA THR A 58 -13.24 -4.52 2.55
C THR A 58 -12.05 -4.70 1.63
N VAL A 59 -11.76 -3.67 0.82
CA VAL A 59 -10.60 -3.62 -0.05
C VAL A 59 -9.52 -2.77 0.61
N THR A 60 -8.32 -3.34 0.81
CA THR A 60 -7.22 -2.64 1.50
C THR A 60 -6.05 -2.34 0.56
N PHE A 61 -5.57 -1.11 0.62
CA PHE A 61 -4.35 -0.64 -0.04
C PHE A 61 -3.29 -0.41 1.03
N ARG A 62 -2.15 -1.07 0.90
CA ARG A 62 -1.04 -1.02 1.85
C ARG A 62 0.20 -0.40 1.22
N THR A 63 0.93 0.41 1.97
CA THR A 63 2.24 0.94 1.57
C THR A 63 3.21 1.05 2.75
N THR A 64 4.46 1.44 2.47
CA THR A 64 5.51 1.77 3.45
C THR A 64 6.22 3.05 3.02
N TYR A 65 6.97 3.65 3.95
CA TYR A 65 7.75 4.85 3.68
C TYR A 65 8.66 4.69 2.45
N ALA A 66 9.48 3.64 2.44
CA ALA A 66 10.41 3.37 1.35
C ALA A 66 9.73 3.19 -0.01
N ARG A 67 8.53 2.60 -0.05
CA ARG A 67 7.77 2.48 -1.30
C ARG A 67 7.29 3.83 -1.81
N LEU A 68 6.87 4.73 -0.92
CA LEU A 68 6.43 6.08 -1.30
C LEU A 68 7.60 6.99 -1.71
N THR A 69 8.73 6.90 -1.00
CA THR A 69 9.89 7.78 -1.19
C THR A 69 10.94 7.22 -2.14
N GLY A 70 10.83 5.95 -2.54
CA GLY A 70 11.81 5.28 -3.40
C GLY A 70 13.11 4.92 -2.68
N GLN A 71 13.13 4.90 -1.35
CA GLN A 71 14.31 4.48 -0.60
C GLN A 71 14.50 2.97 -0.65
N ASP A 72 15.77 2.55 -0.68
CA ASP A 72 16.14 1.13 -0.74
C ASP A 72 15.90 0.38 0.58
N THR A 73 15.89 1.11 1.71
CA THR A 73 15.78 0.50 3.05
C THR A 73 14.43 0.83 3.69
N PRO A 74 13.48 -0.11 3.73
CA PRO A 74 12.14 0.10 4.30
C PRO A 74 12.08 0.08 5.82
N TRP A 75 13.21 -0.04 6.50
CA TRP A 75 13.28 -0.27 7.94
C TRP A 75 14.42 0.51 8.59
N ILE A 76 14.28 0.78 9.88
CA ILE A 76 15.39 1.15 10.75
C ILE A 76 15.93 -0.09 11.46
N GLN A 77 17.15 0.01 12.00
CA GLN A 77 17.80 -1.09 12.72
C GLN A 77 18.05 -0.71 14.17
N LEU A 78 17.70 -1.60 15.08
CA LEU A 78 18.13 -1.55 16.48
C LEU A 78 19.06 -2.72 16.75
N LEU A 79 20.29 -2.41 17.18
CA LEU A 79 21.28 -3.41 17.53
C LEU A 79 21.09 -3.84 19.00
N PRO A 80 21.36 -5.10 19.34
CA PRO A 80 21.42 -5.53 20.73
C PRO A 80 22.49 -4.74 21.47
N GLY A 81 22.13 -4.17 22.62
CA GLY A 81 23.04 -3.31 23.39
C GLY A 81 23.22 -1.90 22.84
N SER A 82 22.37 -1.46 21.88
CA SER A 82 22.28 -0.04 21.51
C SER A 82 22.09 0.84 22.75
N SER A 83 22.79 1.97 22.80
CA SER A 83 22.56 2.97 23.84
C SER A 83 21.13 3.52 23.76
N GLU A 84 20.67 4.11 24.86
CA GLU A 84 19.39 4.83 24.90
C GLU A 84 19.34 5.95 23.84
N SER A 85 20.44 6.69 23.68
CA SER A 85 20.56 7.75 22.67
C SER A 85 20.44 7.25 21.23
N GLU A 86 21.03 6.10 20.91
CA GLU A 86 20.91 5.50 19.57
C GLU A 86 19.49 4.99 19.36
N THR A 87 18.89 4.37 20.36
CA THR A 87 17.49 3.92 20.31
C THR A 87 16.55 5.10 20.06
N GLN A 88 16.74 6.20 20.79
CA GLN A 88 15.96 7.42 20.61
C GLN A 88 16.10 8.00 19.20
N ARG A 89 17.34 8.09 18.68
CA ARG A 89 17.59 8.56 17.32
C ARG A 89 16.85 7.72 16.28
N GLN A 90 16.86 6.39 16.43
CA GLN A 90 16.17 5.51 15.48
C GLN A 90 14.65 5.66 15.59
N VAL A 91 14.09 5.81 16.80
CA VAL A 91 12.67 6.12 17.00
C VAL A 91 12.29 7.47 16.37
N GLU A 92 13.13 8.50 16.52
CA GLU A 92 12.91 9.80 15.88
C GLU A 92 12.92 9.71 14.35
N ARG A 93 13.81 8.88 13.77
CA ARG A 93 13.77 8.59 12.32
C ARG A 93 12.48 7.92 11.89
N LEU A 94 11.96 6.95 12.66
CA LEU A 94 10.65 6.36 12.40
C LEU A 94 9.52 7.39 12.46
N ARG A 95 9.59 8.34 13.40
CA ARG A 95 8.61 9.43 13.49
C ARG A 95 8.64 10.31 12.24
N LEU A 96 9.82 10.67 11.76
CA LEU A 96 9.98 11.45 10.53
C LEU A 96 9.38 10.72 9.32
N HIS A 97 9.63 9.40 9.20
CA HIS A 97 9.10 8.61 8.09
C HIS A 97 7.57 8.72 7.95
N TRP A 98 6.82 8.65 9.06
CA TRP A 98 5.37 8.78 8.96
C TRP A 98 4.90 10.22 8.79
N GLN A 99 5.60 11.22 9.33
CA GLN A 99 5.22 12.63 9.20
C GLN A 99 5.43 13.12 7.76
N GLU A 100 6.52 12.72 7.13
CA GLU A 100 6.90 13.21 5.79
C GLU A 100 6.16 12.53 4.66
N ALA A 101 5.77 11.25 4.81
CA ALA A 101 5.18 10.51 3.68
C ALA A 101 3.92 9.72 4.03
N LEU A 102 3.87 9.02 5.18
CA LEU A 102 2.73 8.12 5.45
C LEU A 102 1.46 8.88 5.80
N PHE A 103 1.51 9.91 6.66
CA PHE A 103 0.35 10.74 6.93
C PHE A 103 -0.13 11.52 5.69
N PRO A 104 0.76 12.19 4.93
CA PRO A 104 0.36 12.81 3.67
C PRO A 104 -0.31 11.83 2.69
N TRP A 105 0.21 10.61 2.57
CA TRP A 105 -0.41 9.58 1.74
C TRP A 105 -1.78 9.16 2.29
N LEU A 106 -1.90 8.91 3.60
CA LEU A 106 -3.17 8.59 4.24
C LEU A 106 -4.22 9.70 4.03
N ASP A 107 -3.83 10.96 4.16
CA ASP A 107 -4.73 12.09 3.89
C ASP A 107 -5.10 12.19 2.41
N GLN A 108 -4.17 11.89 1.50
CA GLN A 108 -4.43 11.86 0.05
C GLN A 108 -5.42 10.76 -0.32
N VAL A 109 -5.26 9.55 0.20
CA VAL A 109 -6.09 8.39 -0.17
C VAL A 109 -7.26 8.17 0.78
N GLN A 110 -7.59 9.13 1.64
CA GLN A 110 -8.68 8.96 2.61
C GLN A 110 -10.05 8.76 1.95
N THR A 111 -10.25 9.26 0.72
CA THR A 111 -11.50 9.17 -0.05
C THR A 111 -11.34 8.24 -1.26
N PRO A 112 -12.44 7.68 -1.82
CA PRO A 112 -12.39 6.92 -3.06
C PRO A 112 -11.79 7.73 -4.21
N ALA A 113 -12.17 9.01 -4.33
CA ALA A 113 -11.63 9.90 -5.37
C ALA A 113 -10.12 10.11 -5.18
N GLY A 114 -9.68 10.32 -3.94
CA GLY A 114 -8.27 10.49 -3.60
C GLY A 114 -7.42 9.26 -3.92
N LEU A 115 -7.95 8.06 -3.63
CA LEU A 115 -7.33 6.81 -4.05
C LEU A 115 -7.27 6.71 -5.59
N VAL A 116 -8.36 7.00 -6.29
CA VAL A 116 -8.39 6.97 -7.77
C VAL A 116 -7.35 7.92 -8.33
N THR A 117 -7.32 9.18 -7.88
CA THR A 117 -6.31 10.16 -8.31
C THR A 117 -4.89 9.67 -8.05
N PHE A 118 -4.64 9.06 -6.90
CA PHE A 118 -3.34 8.44 -6.62
C PHE A 118 -3.04 7.31 -7.62
N MET A 119 -3.98 6.40 -7.86
CA MET A 119 -3.79 5.23 -8.72
C MET A 119 -3.71 5.57 -10.22
N SER A 120 -4.30 6.68 -10.66
CA SER A 120 -4.25 7.15 -12.05
C SER A 120 -2.85 7.58 -12.50
N VAL A 121 -1.88 7.69 -11.58
CA VAL A 121 -0.48 7.88 -11.93
C VAL A 121 0.19 6.50 -12.09
N PRO A 122 0.70 6.13 -13.28
CA PRO A 122 1.15 4.76 -13.57
C PRO A 122 2.11 4.17 -12.53
N ARG A 123 3.09 4.97 -12.06
CA ARG A 123 4.10 4.50 -11.10
C ARG A 123 3.59 4.31 -9.68
N ASN A 124 2.42 4.85 -9.31
CA ASN A 124 1.93 4.78 -7.94
C ASN A 124 1.48 3.37 -7.53
N SER A 125 1.08 2.54 -8.50
CA SER A 125 0.77 1.13 -8.30
C SER A 125 1.92 0.34 -7.66
N ARG A 126 3.17 0.62 -8.09
CA ARG A 126 4.40 0.00 -7.54
C ARG A 126 4.71 0.44 -6.11
N ARG A 127 4.17 1.59 -5.70
CA ARG A 127 4.29 2.11 -4.34
C ARG A 127 3.39 1.37 -3.36
N LEU A 128 2.50 0.50 -3.83
CA LEU A 128 1.67 -0.34 -2.98
C LEU A 128 2.29 -1.73 -2.77
N ILE A 129 2.00 -2.35 -1.63
CA ILE A 129 2.43 -3.72 -1.32
C ILE A 129 1.42 -4.68 -1.95
N TRP A 130 1.82 -5.26 -3.08
CA TRP A 130 1.06 -6.29 -3.80
C TRP A 130 2.01 -7.36 -4.35
N ALA A 131 1.48 -8.56 -4.57
CA ALA A 131 2.21 -9.64 -5.22
C ALA A 131 2.59 -9.29 -6.68
N HIS A 132 1.78 -8.45 -7.33
CA HIS A 132 2.01 -7.93 -8.67
C HIS A 132 1.81 -6.41 -8.67
N SER A 133 2.69 -5.68 -9.34
CA SER A 133 2.63 -4.22 -9.47
C SER A 133 1.35 -3.71 -10.10
N VAL A 134 0.71 -4.53 -10.94
CA VAL A 134 -0.56 -4.22 -11.61
C VAL A 134 -1.79 -4.76 -10.83
N GLY A 135 -1.53 -5.66 -9.87
CA GLY A 135 -2.54 -6.21 -8.96
C GLY A 135 -3.45 -5.20 -8.26
N PRO A 136 -3.02 -3.98 -7.86
CA PRO A 136 -3.89 -3.02 -7.19
C PRO A 136 -4.96 -2.37 -8.08
N PHE A 137 -4.87 -2.43 -9.41
CA PHE A 137 -5.82 -1.72 -10.29
C PHE A 137 -7.23 -2.30 -10.23
N ARG A 138 -7.39 -3.64 -10.21
CA ARG A 138 -8.71 -4.27 -10.08
C ARG A 138 -9.41 -3.89 -8.76
N PRO A 139 -8.75 -3.99 -7.59
CA PRO A 139 -9.26 -3.42 -6.34
C PRO A 139 -9.59 -1.93 -6.44
N ALA A 140 -8.75 -1.11 -7.08
CA ALA A 140 -9.01 0.33 -7.23
C ALA A 140 -10.27 0.61 -8.06
N ARG A 141 -10.56 -0.21 -9.08
CA ARG A 141 -11.81 -0.11 -9.85
C ARG A 141 -13.05 -0.43 -9.04
N LEU A 142 -12.96 -1.35 -8.06
CA LEU A 142 -14.05 -1.61 -7.13
C LEU A 142 -14.31 -0.40 -6.24
N VAL A 143 -13.25 0.27 -5.77
CA VAL A 143 -13.37 1.49 -4.99
C VAL A 143 -13.91 2.66 -5.82
N ALA A 144 -13.51 2.77 -7.09
CA ALA A 144 -14.04 3.78 -8.00
C ALA A 144 -15.57 3.67 -8.21
N ALA A 145 -16.16 2.49 -8.00
CA ALA A 145 -17.61 2.31 -8.04
C ALA A 145 -18.35 2.99 -6.86
N LEU A 146 -17.63 3.44 -5.83
CA LEU A 146 -18.18 4.25 -4.74
C LEU A 146 -18.36 5.73 -5.11
N LEU A 147 -17.85 6.16 -6.27
CA LEU A 147 -17.97 7.54 -6.74
C LEU A 147 -19.36 7.81 -7.33
N PRO A 148 -19.79 9.08 -7.39
CA PRO A 148 -20.96 9.48 -8.17
C PRO A 148 -20.86 8.96 -9.62
N ALA A 149 -21.99 8.57 -10.21
CA ALA A 149 -22.00 7.92 -11.53
C ALA A 149 -21.28 8.73 -12.64
N SER A 150 -21.36 10.06 -12.58
CA SER A 150 -20.65 10.96 -13.51
C SER A 150 -19.13 10.88 -13.39
N GLU A 151 -18.61 10.68 -12.17
CA GLU A 151 -17.16 10.60 -11.91
C GLU A 151 -16.65 9.15 -12.04
N ALA A 152 -17.51 8.17 -11.76
CA ALA A 152 -17.14 6.76 -11.80
C ALA A 152 -16.69 6.32 -13.20
N ALA A 153 -17.36 6.79 -14.27
CA ALA A 153 -16.96 6.48 -15.64
C ALA A 153 -15.55 7.01 -15.95
N ASP A 154 -15.29 8.27 -15.64
CA ASP A 154 -13.98 8.90 -15.84
C ASP A 154 -12.89 8.22 -15.01
N ALA A 155 -13.22 7.84 -13.77
CA ALA A 155 -12.32 7.09 -12.90
C ALA A 155 -11.97 5.72 -13.48
N GLN A 156 -12.93 4.99 -14.07
CA GLN A 156 -12.65 3.71 -14.72
C GLN A 156 -11.68 3.88 -15.90
N VAL A 157 -11.91 4.89 -16.74
CA VAL A 157 -11.03 5.19 -17.88
C VAL A 157 -9.63 5.55 -17.40
N ALA A 158 -9.51 6.45 -16.43
CA ALA A 158 -8.22 6.86 -15.89
C ALA A 158 -7.43 5.68 -15.28
N LEU A 159 -8.11 4.79 -14.57
CA LEU A 159 -7.50 3.58 -14.01
C LEU A 159 -7.12 2.55 -15.10
N GLN A 160 -7.87 2.47 -16.21
CA GLN A 160 -7.51 1.63 -17.37
C GLN A 160 -6.26 2.14 -18.08
N ASP A 161 -6.18 3.43 -18.33
CA ASP A 161 -5.00 4.03 -18.94
C ASP A 161 -3.77 3.90 -18.05
N ALA A 162 -3.92 4.16 -16.74
CA ALA A 162 -2.83 3.99 -15.79
C ALA A 162 -2.37 2.52 -15.71
N GLU A 163 -3.29 1.56 -15.73
CA GLU A 163 -2.95 0.13 -15.77
C GLU A 163 -2.14 -0.23 -17.03
N ARG A 164 -2.61 0.22 -18.21
CA ARG A 164 -1.95 0.00 -19.49
C ARG A 164 -0.53 0.56 -19.50
N LEU A 165 -0.37 1.82 -19.08
CA LEU A 165 0.94 2.48 -19.02
C LEU A 165 1.87 1.79 -18.01
N THR A 166 1.34 1.33 -16.87
CA THR A 166 2.12 0.58 -15.88
C THR A 166 2.65 -0.72 -16.47
N ARG A 167 1.82 -1.48 -17.20
CA ARG A 167 2.24 -2.73 -17.86
C ARG A 167 3.35 -2.48 -18.89
N LEU A 168 3.21 -1.44 -19.71
CA LEU A 168 4.21 -1.03 -20.68
C LEU A 168 5.56 -0.68 -20.01
N ASP A 169 5.52 0.10 -18.92
CA ASP A 169 6.71 0.46 -18.13
C ASP A 169 7.42 -0.76 -17.53
N LEU A 170 6.68 -1.85 -17.28
CA LEU A 170 7.20 -3.10 -16.73
C LEU A 170 7.65 -4.09 -17.80
N GLY A 171 7.46 -3.77 -19.09
CA GLY A 171 7.72 -4.70 -20.19
C GLY A 171 6.80 -5.92 -20.21
N GLU A 172 5.67 -5.85 -19.50
CA GLU A 172 4.64 -6.89 -19.53
C GLU A 172 3.85 -6.75 -20.83
N ARG A 173 4.05 -7.68 -21.78
CA ARG A 173 3.21 -7.76 -22.99
C ARG A 173 1.76 -8.01 -22.57
N GLU A 174 0.82 -7.33 -23.23
CA GLU A 174 -0.60 -7.67 -23.11
C GLU A 174 -0.79 -9.18 -23.35
N PRO A 175 -1.63 -9.87 -22.55
CA PRO A 175 -2.03 -11.22 -22.91
C PRO A 175 -2.74 -11.12 -24.26
N LEU A 176 -2.09 -11.61 -25.31
CA LEU A 176 -2.71 -11.82 -26.62
C LEU A 176 -4.04 -12.53 -26.37
N SER A 177 -5.12 -11.89 -26.77
CA SER A 177 -6.46 -12.47 -26.74
C SER A 177 -6.40 -13.84 -27.40
N ALA A 178 -6.85 -14.88 -26.71
CA ALA A 178 -6.85 -16.27 -27.19
C ALA A 178 -7.76 -16.51 -28.42
N ASN A 179 -8.30 -15.45 -29.04
CA ASN A 179 -9.18 -15.51 -30.20
C ASN A 179 -8.52 -15.16 -31.55
N ASP A 180 -7.24 -14.76 -31.59
CA ASP A 180 -6.55 -14.47 -32.86
C ASP A 180 -5.81 -15.68 -33.48
N THR A 181 -6.10 -16.89 -32.99
CA THR A 181 -5.59 -18.14 -33.60
C THR A 181 -6.73 -19.07 -33.98
N ALA A 182 -7.54 -18.66 -34.94
CA ALA A 182 -8.23 -19.58 -35.83
C ALA A 182 -7.72 -19.32 -37.26
N PRO A 183 -6.89 -20.20 -37.84
CA PRO A 183 -6.72 -20.18 -39.29
C PRO A 183 -8.06 -20.53 -39.93
N ALA A 184 -8.48 -19.72 -40.90
CA ALA A 184 -9.52 -20.13 -41.83
C ALA A 184 -8.92 -21.24 -42.70
N ASP A 185 -9.45 -22.46 -42.54
CA ASP A 185 -9.50 -23.51 -43.56
C ASP A 185 -10.66 -24.47 -43.22
#